data_AF-A0A7X8LS10-F1
#
_entry.id   AF-A0A7X8LS10-F1
#
_cell.length_a   1.000
_cell.length_b   1.000
_cell.length_c   1.000
_cell.angle_alpha   90.00
_cell.angle_beta   90.00
_cell.angle_gamma   90.00
#
_symmetry.space_group_name_H-M   'P 1'
#
loop_
_entity.id
_entity.type
_entity.pdbx_description
1 polymer ?
#
loop_
_entity_poly.entity_id
_entity_poly.type
_entity_poly.pdbx_seq_one_letter_code
_entity_poly.pdbx_strand_id
1 'polypeptide(L)'
;MAAPAAAQEDARLLFTGDIMLARQVETQLESAGASPWDKTGDLLKQAAFVMGNFEGAAGPSSACAGKTPCFAVNPKYIPLLREAGFSAMGIENNHALDLGPAGRADTKRALMEAGVAPVDFEGSPWFFRAGNKVLAVIAADDTGATASKVLLRRKLRLAKALGNVTAVSVHWGQELSGWLTPRQLELSGWLSANGADLLAGHHPHVPEAARCVNGRPVFFSLGNHVFDQKYPAAKQGVIADCLANETAMSCSALKTQTPSGSFFPSIIGPDSEAGDELKKCPVPLRLALAVGGYELRPELENGHASAGKIALRAFRDGRPLWRTPAKKLFSAQKMTDASGKEMLLLLEEHYSPLDKEYAPRPYVYEVTVNGLNAKWRGTALAWPLLDAVLLDSSDGQFLCALHRGDSFLAPEPSAKKTRTAAYIWNGFGFSGTEDPAKAKDCAAYYELEPPAGQAGEKVGEKLK
;
A
#
# COMPACT_ATOMS: atom_id res chain seq x y z
N MET A 1 24.12 -17.88 25.99
CA MET A 1 23.14 -17.36 25.02
C MET A 1 22.78 -15.96 25.47
N ALA A 2 23.06 -14.93 24.69
CA ALA A 2 22.63 -13.58 25.02
C ALA A 2 21.10 -13.53 24.96
N ALA A 3 20.48 -12.91 25.97
CA ALA A 3 19.05 -12.60 25.93
C ALA A 3 18.74 -11.79 24.65
N PRO A 4 17.59 -11.99 23.99
CA PRO A 4 17.22 -11.16 22.86
C PRO A 4 17.19 -9.71 23.33
N ALA A 5 17.91 -8.83 22.61
CA ALA A 5 17.83 -7.39 22.84
C ALA A 5 16.34 -7.00 22.87
N ALA A 6 15.91 -6.28 23.90
CA ALA A 6 14.56 -5.75 23.99
C ALA A 6 14.24 -5.07 22.66
N ALA A 7 13.17 -5.50 21.99
CA ALA A 7 12.78 -4.94 20.70
C ALA A 7 12.64 -3.43 20.88
N GLN A 8 13.33 -2.64 20.06
CA GLN A 8 13.26 -1.18 20.12
C GLN A 8 11.78 -0.78 19.97
N GLU A 9 11.25 -0.09 20.97
CA GLU A 9 9.82 0.31 21.01
C GLU A 9 9.49 1.33 19.93
N ASP A 10 10.49 2.16 19.59
CA ASP A 10 10.44 3.11 18.50
C ASP A 10 10.93 2.48 17.20
N ALA A 11 10.24 2.79 16.10
CA ALA A 11 10.56 2.34 14.76
C ALA A 11 10.87 3.53 13.86
N ARG A 12 12.14 3.68 13.47
CA ARG A 12 12.55 4.64 12.45
C ARG A 12 12.33 4.06 11.06
N LEU A 13 11.56 4.76 10.24
CA LEU A 13 11.18 4.38 8.88
C LEU A 13 11.79 5.39 7.92
N LEU A 14 12.62 4.92 6.98
CA LEU A 14 13.25 5.75 5.98
C LEU A 14 12.70 5.43 4.59
N PHE A 15 12.33 6.45 3.83
CA PHE A 15 12.00 6.33 2.41
C PHE A 15 12.94 7.19 1.59
N THR A 16 13.62 6.58 0.62
CA THR A 16 14.52 7.27 -0.31
C THR A 16 13.85 7.46 -1.66
N GLY A 17 14.41 8.34 -2.48
CA GLY A 17 13.99 8.55 -3.85
C GLY A 17 14.33 7.43 -4.83
N ASP A 18 14.35 7.80 -6.11
CA ASP A 18 14.52 6.89 -7.25
C ASP A 18 15.94 6.29 -7.31
N ILE A 19 16.01 4.98 -7.57
CA ILE A 19 17.22 4.18 -7.61
C ILE A 19 17.27 3.43 -8.95
N MET A 20 18.27 3.75 -9.77
CA MET A 20 18.55 3.13 -11.05
C MET A 20 20.03 2.72 -11.10
N LEU A 21 20.30 1.41 -11.04
CA LEU A 21 21.66 0.83 -10.96
C LEU A 21 22.21 0.37 -12.33
N ALA A 22 21.80 1.04 -13.40
CA ALA A 22 22.23 0.74 -14.77
C ALA A 22 23.02 1.91 -15.37
N ARG A 23 23.44 1.76 -16.62
CA ARG A 23 24.04 2.83 -17.44
C ARG A 23 25.26 3.44 -16.74
N GLN A 24 25.30 4.76 -16.56
CA GLN A 24 26.48 5.42 -15.98
C GLN A 24 26.63 5.14 -14.47
N VAL A 25 25.56 4.73 -13.77
CA VAL A 25 25.69 4.24 -12.39
C VAL A 25 26.43 2.92 -12.39
N GLU A 26 26.10 1.98 -13.29
CA GLU A 26 26.84 0.74 -13.48
C GLU A 26 28.31 1.01 -13.85
N THR A 27 28.58 1.93 -14.77
CA THR A 27 29.97 2.32 -15.11
C THR A 27 30.73 2.87 -13.89
N GLN A 28 30.07 3.65 -13.02
CA GLN A 28 30.69 4.16 -11.79
C GLN A 28 30.91 3.04 -10.76
N LEU A 29 29.97 2.11 -10.60
CA LEU A 29 30.13 0.94 -9.73
C LEU A 29 31.37 0.12 -10.12
N GLU A 30 31.56 -0.12 -11.43
CA GLU A 30 32.68 -0.91 -11.95
C GLU A 30 34.03 -0.21 -11.78
N SER A 31 34.07 1.10 -12.05
CA SER A 31 35.32 1.88 -12.00
C SER A 31 35.73 2.28 -10.59
N ALA A 32 34.78 2.59 -9.71
CA ALA A 32 35.07 3.03 -8.34
C ALA A 32 35.31 1.85 -7.38
N GLY A 33 34.70 0.68 -7.63
CA GLY A 33 34.71 -0.44 -6.68
C GLY A 33 34.10 -0.09 -5.32
N ALA A 34 33.19 0.89 -5.29
CA ALA A 34 32.60 1.47 -4.09
C ALA A 34 31.07 1.38 -4.15
N SER A 35 30.43 1.33 -2.97
CA SER A 35 28.97 1.29 -2.89
C SER A 35 28.38 2.70 -3.03
N PRO A 36 27.23 2.87 -3.71
CA PRO A 36 26.52 4.15 -3.75
C PRO A 36 26.16 4.68 -2.36
N TRP A 37 26.07 3.77 -1.38
CA TRP A 37 25.63 4.05 -0.03
C TRP A 37 26.76 4.15 0.99
N ASP A 38 28.04 4.22 0.60
CA ASP A 38 29.13 4.33 1.58
C ASP A 38 28.99 5.57 2.49
N LYS A 39 28.36 6.63 2.00
CA LYS A 39 28.13 7.89 2.76
C LYS A 39 26.77 8.01 3.41
N THR A 40 25.87 7.04 3.21
CA THR A 40 24.50 7.07 3.73
C THR A 40 24.14 5.79 4.49
N GLY A 41 24.89 4.71 4.30
CA GLY A 41 24.60 3.36 4.76
C GLY A 41 24.54 3.23 6.28
N ASP A 42 25.32 4.00 7.03
CA ASP A 42 25.25 4.00 8.49
C ASP A 42 23.87 4.43 8.99
N LEU A 43 23.29 5.48 8.37
CA LEU A 43 21.94 5.93 8.66
C LEU A 43 20.91 4.85 8.27
N LEU A 44 21.03 4.32 7.05
CA LEU A 44 20.08 3.37 6.50
C LEU A 44 20.04 2.07 7.35
N LYS A 45 21.20 1.52 7.72
CA LYS A 45 21.32 0.30 8.53
C LYS A 45 20.79 0.44 9.96
N GLN A 46 20.74 1.65 10.50
CA GLN A 46 20.21 1.90 11.85
C GLN A 46 18.67 2.01 11.87
N ALA A 47 18.02 2.18 10.72
CA ALA A 47 16.57 2.27 10.66
C ALA A 47 15.91 0.90 10.80
N ALA A 48 14.70 0.88 11.39
CA ALA A 48 13.90 -0.34 11.50
C ALA A 48 13.35 -0.79 10.15
N PHE A 49 13.17 0.14 9.21
CA PHE A 49 12.74 -0.12 7.85
C PHE A 49 13.31 0.94 6.90
N VAL A 50 13.79 0.49 5.73
CA VAL A 50 14.23 1.37 4.64
C VAL A 50 13.63 0.89 3.33
N MET A 51 13.08 1.82 2.56
CA MET A 51 12.56 1.58 1.22
C MET A 51 12.99 2.65 0.22
N GLY A 52 13.28 2.25 -1.02
CA GLY A 52 13.43 3.16 -2.16
C GLY A 52 12.50 2.77 -3.31
N ASN A 53 12.55 3.52 -4.42
CA ASN A 53 11.89 3.14 -5.68
C ASN A 53 12.92 2.56 -6.65
N PHE A 54 12.77 1.30 -7.04
CA PHE A 54 13.65 0.64 -8.01
C PHE A 54 13.13 0.92 -9.42
N GLU A 55 13.79 1.86 -10.10
CA GLU A 55 13.33 2.40 -11.37
C GLU A 55 14.05 1.74 -12.54
N GLY A 56 13.56 0.55 -12.90
CA GLY A 56 14.11 -0.28 -13.96
C GLY A 56 13.67 -1.73 -13.82
N ALA A 57 14.30 -2.60 -14.61
CA ALA A 57 14.07 -4.04 -14.55
C ALA A 57 15.38 -4.82 -14.57
N ALA A 58 15.47 -5.85 -13.75
CA ALA A 58 16.63 -6.72 -13.63
C ALA A 58 16.74 -7.64 -14.86
N GLY A 59 17.88 -7.60 -15.54
CA GLY A 59 18.15 -8.43 -16.71
C GLY A 59 19.14 -7.79 -17.68
N PRO A 60 19.49 -8.49 -18.77
CA PRO A 60 20.44 -7.99 -19.75
C PRO A 60 19.83 -6.86 -20.58
N SER A 61 20.64 -5.87 -20.96
CA SER A 61 20.23 -4.76 -21.84
C SER A 61 19.78 -5.23 -23.24
N SER A 62 20.23 -6.41 -23.68
CA SER A 62 19.74 -7.03 -24.92
C SER A 62 18.25 -7.40 -24.89
N ALA A 63 17.63 -7.45 -23.72
CA ALA A 63 16.20 -7.73 -23.54
C ALA A 63 15.33 -6.45 -23.51
N CYS A 64 15.91 -5.26 -23.71
CA CYS A 64 15.15 -4.01 -23.78
C CYS A 64 14.04 -4.11 -24.84
N ALA A 65 12.80 -4.01 -24.39
CA ALA A 65 11.61 -4.27 -25.20
C ALA A 65 11.25 -3.07 -26.11
N GLY A 66 12.23 -2.50 -26.81
CA GLY A 66 12.04 -1.35 -27.73
C GLY A 66 11.73 -0.01 -27.05
N LYS A 67 11.62 0.04 -25.71
CA LYS A 67 11.41 1.27 -24.94
C LYS A 67 12.72 2.06 -24.83
N THR A 68 12.65 3.38 -24.98
CA THR A 68 13.78 4.30 -24.78
C THR A 68 13.33 5.50 -23.94
N PRO A 69 14.02 5.82 -22.83
CA PRO A 69 15.16 5.08 -22.28
C PRO A 69 14.75 3.71 -21.71
N CYS A 70 15.70 2.77 -21.71
CA CYS A 70 15.57 1.45 -21.08
C CYS A 70 16.55 1.34 -19.91
N PHE A 71 16.06 0.95 -18.73
CA PHE A 71 16.82 0.79 -17.49
C PHE A 71 16.96 -0.69 -17.15
N ALA A 72 17.76 -1.39 -17.93
CA ALA A 72 18.13 -2.78 -17.69
C ALA A 72 19.23 -2.86 -16.61
N VAL A 73 18.85 -3.25 -15.39
CA VAL A 73 19.76 -3.33 -14.25
C VAL A 73 20.41 -4.71 -14.22
N ASN A 74 21.74 -4.75 -14.17
CA ASN A 74 22.48 -5.99 -14.00
C ASN A 74 22.19 -6.60 -12.62
N PRO A 75 21.62 -7.82 -12.52
CA PRO A 75 21.23 -8.41 -11.24
C PRO A 75 22.38 -8.53 -10.22
N LYS A 76 23.64 -8.54 -10.68
CA LYS A 76 24.83 -8.61 -9.81
C LYS A 76 24.91 -7.46 -8.78
N TYR A 77 24.25 -6.32 -9.04
CA TYR A 77 24.26 -5.16 -8.14
C TYR A 77 23.08 -5.11 -7.16
N ILE A 78 22.05 -5.94 -7.35
CA ILE A 78 20.88 -5.96 -6.48
C ILE A 78 21.22 -6.31 -5.02
N PRO A 79 22.17 -7.22 -4.71
CA PRO A 79 22.61 -7.47 -3.34
C PRO A 79 23.10 -6.22 -2.58
N LEU A 80 23.65 -5.21 -3.28
CA LEU A 80 24.10 -3.97 -2.66
C LEU A 80 22.97 -3.22 -1.94
N LEU A 81 21.72 -3.40 -2.38
CA LEU A 81 20.54 -2.81 -1.71
C LEU A 81 20.41 -3.36 -0.29
N ARG A 82 20.52 -4.69 -0.13
CA ARG A 82 20.42 -5.30 1.20
C ARG A 82 21.60 -4.92 2.07
N GLU A 83 22.80 -4.90 1.49
CA GLU A 83 24.03 -4.48 2.18
C GLU A 83 23.95 -3.02 2.67
N ALA A 84 23.25 -2.14 1.94
CA ALA A 84 22.99 -0.76 2.35
C ALA A 84 21.90 -0.63 3.43
N GLY A 85 21.13 -1.68 3.71
CA GLY A 85 20.08 -1.68 4.73
C GLY A 85 18.65 -1.62 4.20
N PHE A 86 18.44 -1.68 2.87
CA PHE A 86 17.08 -1.71 2.32
C PHE A 86 16.34 -2.99 2.72
N SER A 87 15.10 -2.80 3.16
CA SER A 87 14.15 -3.87 3.47
C SER A 87 13.20 -4.13 2.29
N ALA A 88 12.92 -3.10 1.50
CA ALA A 88 11.98 -3.15 0.40
C ALA A 88 12.37 -2.22 -0.75
N MET A 89 11.85 -2.51 -1.94
CA MET A 89 11.87 -1.64 -3.11
C MET A 89 10.49 -1.55 -3.71
N GLY A 90 10.05 -0.34 -4.04
CA GLY A 90 8.91 -0.12 -4.92
C GLY A 90 9.27 -0.53 -6.34
N ILE A 91 8.44 -1.35 -6.97
CA ILE A 91 8.60 -1.75 -8.39
C ILE A 91 7.31 -1.47 -9.19
N GLU A 92 6.50 -0.52 -8.72
CA GLU A 92 5.33 -0.01 -9.44
C GLU A 92 5.66 1.38 -9.98
N ASN A 93 6.28 1.42 -11.15
CA ASN A 93 6.67 2.64 -11.84
C ASN A 93 6.67 2.41 -13.36
N ASN A 94 6.78 3.50 -14.11
CA ASN A 94 6.80 3.48 -15.58
C ASN A 94 7.93 2.61 -16.16
N HIS A 95 9.05 2.41 -15.45
CA HIS A 95 10.22 1.64 -15.88
C HIS A 95 10.23 0.17 -15.44
N ALA A 96 9.24 -0.27 -14.66
CA ALA A 96 9.14 -1.65 -14.17
C ALA A 96 8.94 -2.70 -15.28
N LEU A 97 8.60 -2.27 -16.50
CA LEU A 97 8.36 -3.12 -17.67
C LEU A 97 9.34 -2.86 -18.82
N ASP A 98 10.48 -2.21 -18.57
CA ASP A 98 11.49 -1.94 -19.62
C ASP A 98 12.02 -3.20 -20.31
N LEU A 99 12.05 -4.32 -19.56
CA LEU A 99 12.40 -5.66 -20.03
C LEU A 99 11.16 -6.57 -20.18
N GLY A 100 9.98 -5.97 -20.28
CA GLY A 100 8.69 -6.66 -20.37
C GLY A 100 8.29 -7.44 -19.11
N PRO A 101 7.21 -8.24 -19.19
CA PRO A 101 6.71 -9.03 -18.06
C PRO A 101 7.73 -10.01 -17.48
N ALA A 102 8.58 -10.60 -18.34
CA ALA A 102 9.65 -11.50 -17.91
C ALA A 102 10.69 -10.77 -17.05
N GLY A 103 11.16 -9.60 -17.50
CA GLY A 103 12.09 -8.79 -16.70
C GLY A 103 11.49 -8.28 -15.39
N ARG A 104 10.18 -7.96 -15.35
CA ARG A 104 9.50 -7.63 -14.09
C ARG A 104 9.47 -8.83 -13.14
N ALA A 105 9.22 -10.04 -13.64
CA ALA A 105 9.27 -11.26 -12.83
C ALA A 105 10.69 -11.56 -12.34
N ASP A 106 11.69 -11.35 -13.17
CA ASP A 106 13.11 -11.51 -12.83
C ASP A 106 13.55 -10.48 -11.77
N THR A 107 13.05 -9.24 -11.87
CA THR A 107 13.26 -8.20 -10.85
C THR A 107 12.71 -8.62 -9.49
N LYS A 108 11.47 -9.12 -9.45
CA LYS A 108 10.88 -9.66 -8.21
C LYS A 108 11.74 -10.77 -7.62
N ARG A 109 12.18 -11.72 -8.46
CA ARG A 109 13.00 -12.85 -8.03
C ARG A 109 14.34 -12.38 -7.48
N ALA A 110 15.07 -11.53 -8.20
CA ALA A 110 16.38 -11.06 -7.79
C ALA A 110 16.33 -10.23 -6.49
N LEU A 111 15.30 -9.39 -6.30
CA LEU A 111 15.09 -8.66 -5.05
C LEU A 111 14.82 -9.62 -3.89
N MET A 112 13.92 -10.59 -4.07
CA MET A 112 13.62 -11.59 -3.03
C MET A 112 14.84 -12.44 -2.66
N GLU A 113 15.63 -12.88 -3.65
CA GLU A 113 16.89 -13.63 -3.44
C GLU A 113 17.93 -12.79 -2.68
N ALA A 114 17.98 -11.48 -2.93
CA ALA A 114 18.81 -10.54 -2.19
C ALA A 114 18.27 -10.20 -0.78
N GLY A 115 17.09 -10.70 -0.39
CA GLY A 115 16.46 -10.40 0.89
C GLY A 115 15.79 -9.01 0.96
N VAL A 116 15.38 -8.47 -0.19
CA VAL A 116 14.68 -7.19 -0.33
C VAL A 116 13.28 -7.46 -0.89
N ALA A 117 12.23 -6.96 -0.23
CA ALA A 117 10.87 -7.20 -0.70
C ALA A 117 10.54 -6.35 -1.96
N PRO A 118 10.05 -6.96 -3.05
CA PRO A 118 9.62 -6.24 -4.26
C PRO A 118 8.15 -5.79 -4.12
N VAL A 119 7.94 -4.61 -3.55
CA VAL A 119 6.59 -4.07 -3.32
C VAL A 119 6.01 -3.59 -4.64
N ASP A 120 5.02 -4.33 -5.14
CA ASP A 120 4.23 -4.03 -6.32
C ASP A 120 2.75 -3.80 -5.95
N PHE A 121 1.98 -3.28 -6.90
CA PHE A 121 0.55 -3.07 -6.70
C PHE A 121 -0.19 -4.39 -6.51
N GLU A 122 0.15 -5.45 -7.24
CA GLU A 122 -0.55 -6.75 -7.17
C GLU A 122 -0.46 -7.37 -5.76
N GLY A 123 0.76 -7.51 -5.21
CA GLY A 123 1.03 -8.08 -3.89
C GLY A 123 0.69 -7.17 -2.72
N SER A 124 0.46 -5.87 -2.98
CA SER A 124 0.10 -4.91 -1.95
C SER A 124 -1.24 -5.20 -1.25
N PRO A 125 -1.39 -4.83 0.04
CA PRO A 125 -0.34 -4.30 0.90
C PRO A 125 0.69 -5.37 1.28
N TRP A 126 1.94 -4.95 1.39
CA TRP A 126 3.01 -5.69 2.05
C TRP A 126 3.10 -5.23 3.50
N PHE A 127 3.25 -6.17 4.43
CA PHE A 127 3.40 -5.89 5.85
C PHE A 127 4.84 -6.19 6.27
N PHE A 128 5.42 -5.31 7.06
CA PHE A 128 6.80 -5.39 7.53
C PHE A 128 6.85 -5.21 9.05
N ARG A 129 7.72 -5.97 9.70
CA ARG A 129 8.08 -5.74 11.09
C ARG A 129 9.02 -4.54 11.14
N ALA A 130 8.63 -3.51 11.89
CA ALA A 130 9.47 -2.37 12.18
C ALA A 130 9.47 -2.17 13.69
N GLY A 131 10.53 -2.64 14.37
CA GLY A 131 10.53 -2.75 15.84
C GLY A 131 9.41 -3.66 16.34
N ASN A 132 8.60 -3.17 17.29
CA ASN A 132 7.36 -3.84 17.74
C ASN A 132 6.11 -3.46 16.93
N LYS A 133 6.26 -2.65 15.87
CA LYS A 133 5.17 -2.19 15.00
C LYS A 133 5.09 -3.00 13.71
N VAL A 134 3.94 -2.91 13.07
CA VAL A 134 3.68 -3.41 11.72
C VAL A 134 3.47 -2.23 10.79
N LEU A 135 4.40 -2.06 9.84
CA LEU A 135 4.24 -1.14 8.73
C LEU A 135 3.56 -1.85 7.56
N ALA A 136 2.46 -1.32 7.06
CA ALA A 136 1.86 -1.74 5.81
C ALA A 136 2.29 -0.79 4.68
N VAL A 137 2.71 -1.32 3.54
CA VAL A 137 3.18 -0.56 2.39
C VAL A 137 2.37 -0.95 1.16
N ILE A 138 1.92 0.05 0.40
CA ILE A 138 1.27 -0.11 -0.90
C ILE A 138 2.12 0.62 -1.94
N ALA A 139 2.38 -0.02 -3.09
CA ALA A 139 2.99 0.64 -4.25
C ALA A 139 1.93 0.92 -5.32
N ALA A 140 1.98 2.09 -5.96
CA ALA A 140 1.08 2.48 -7.04
C ALA A 140 1.78 3.37 -8.07
N ASP A 141 1.37 3.25 -9.33
CA ASP A 141 1.80 4.11 -10.45
C ASP A 141 0.59 4.89 -11.00
N ASP A 142 0.78 6.19 -11.21
CA ASP A 142 -0.19 7.12 -11.81
C ASP A 142 0.41 7.91 -12.98
N THR A 143 1.56 7.46 -13.52
CA THR A 143 2.16 8.02 -14.74
C THR A 143 1.59 7.39 -16.01
N GLY A 144 1.11 6.14 -15.91
CA GLY A 144 0.45 5.40 -16.98
C GLY A 144 -1.06 5.28 -16.76
N ALA A 145 -1.58 4.04 -16.87
CA ALA A 145 -2.98 3.78 -16.58
C ALA A 145 -3.25 3.89 -15.07
N THR A 146 -4.11 4.83 -14.67
CA THR A 146 -4.50 5.04 -13.28
C THR A 146 -5.00 3.73 -12.64
N ALA A 147 -4.42 3.39 -11.49
CA ALA A 147 -4.87 2.25 -10.69
C ALA A 147 -6.36 2.38 -10.32
N SER A 148 -7.10 1.27 -10.39
CA SER A 148 -8.51 1.24 -9.99
C SER A 148 -8.68 1.72 -8.55
N LYS A 149 -9.46 2.80 -8.34
CA LYS A 149 -9.80 3.32 -7.01
C LYS A 149 -10.42 2.25 -6.11
N VAL A 150 -11.22 1.33 -6.67
CA VAL A 150 -11.80 0.20 -5.92
C VAL A 150 -10.71 -0.71 -5.37
N LEU A 151 -9.75 -1.10 -6.21
CA LEU A 151 -8.64 -1.97 -5.79
C LEU A 151 -7.72 -1.26 -4.80
N LEU A 152 -7.42 0.02 -5.03
CA LEU A 152 -6.57 0.81 -4.15
C LEU A 152 -7.23 1.02 -2.77
N ARG A 153 -8.52 1.34 -2.73
CA ARG A 153 -9.31 1.47 -1.49
C ARG A 153 -9.33 0.16 -0.70
N ARG A 154 -9.53 -0.97 -1.39
CA ARG A 154 -9.47 -2.29 -0.75
C ARG A 154 -8.11 -2.55 -0.10
N LYS A 155 -7.02 -2.27 -0.81
CA LYS A 155 -5.64 -2.44 -0.29
C LYS A 155 -5.41 -1.55 0.93
N LEU A 156 -5.81 -0.28 0.87
CA LEU A 156 -5.74 0.65 2.00
C LEU A 156 -6.56 0.18 3.20
N ARG A 157 -7.76 -0.36 2.97
CA ARG A 157 -8.63 -0.91 4.02
C ARG A 157 -7.98 -2.10 4.73
N LEU A 158 -7.37 -3.02 4.00
CA LEU A 158 -6.64 -4.14 4.60
C LEU A 158 -5.38 -3.67 5.35
N ALA A 159 -4.61 -2.75 4.76
CA ALA A 159 -3.45 -2.15 5.40
C ALA A 159 -3.83 -1.49 6.72
N LYS A 160 -4.93 -0.73 6.74
CA LYS A 160 -5.49 -0.08 7.94
C LYS A 160 -5.91 -1.06 9.01
N ALA A 161 -6.48 -2.21 8.63
CA ALA A 161 -6.95 -3.20 9.58
C ALA A 161 -5.81 -3.96 10.26
N LEU A 162 -4.69 -4.19 9.57
CA LEU A 162 -3.64 -5.10 10.02
C LEU A 162 -2.29 -4.41 10.34
N GLY A 163 -2.10 -3.15 9.93
CA GLY A 163 -0.90 -2.37 10.17
C GLY A 163 -1.11 -1.24 11.18
N ASN A 164 -0.06 -0.93 11.95
CA ASN A 164 -0.04 0.25 12.82
C ASN A 164 0.10 1.55 12.03
N VAL A 165 0.83 1.49 10.90
CA VAL A 165 1.04 2.59 9.94
C VAL A 165 0.81 2.06 8.53
N THR A 166 0.15 2.84 7.67
CA THR A 166 0.03 2.57 6.23
C THR A 166 0.81 3.61 5.42
N ALA A 167 1.91 3.19 4.80
CA ALA A 167 2.62 4.00 3.81
C ALA A 167 2.16 3.66 2.39
N VAL A 168 2.14 4.66 1.51
CA VAL A 168 1.95 4.46 0.06
C VAL A 168 3.15 5.05 -0.67
N SER A 169 3.88 4.19 -1.39
CA SER A 169 4.88 4.61 -2.38
C SER A 169 4.17 4.84 -3.71
N VAL A 170 4.21 6.08 -4.21
CA VAL A 170 3.44 6.48 -5.39
C VAL A 170 4.36 7.08 -6.44
N HIS A 171 4.29 6.57 -7.66
CA HIS A 171 5.04 7.07 -8.81
C HIS A 171 4.10 7.95 -9.65
N TRP A 172 4.33 9.28 -9.70
CA TRP A 172 3.35 10.24 -10.22
C TRP A 172 3.93 11.61 -10.59
N GLY A 173 3.09 12.54 -11.06
CA GLY A 173 3.52 13.92 -11.32
C GLY A 173 4.25 14.07 -12.65
N GLN A 174 5.06 15.11 -12.77
CA GLN A 174 5.70 15.50 -14.03
C GLN A 174 7.21 15.46 -13.91
N GLU A 175 7.89 14.75 -14.81
CA GLU A 175 9.35 14.70 -14.87
C GLU A 175 9.98 16.10 -14.87
N LEU A 176 11.01 16.28 -14.04
CA LEU A 176 11.85 17.48 -13.91
C LEU A 176 11.10 18.75 -13.47
N SER A 177 9.86 18.62 -13.01
CA SER A 177 9.08 19.71 -12.42
C SER A 177 9.24 19.70 -10.90
N GLY A 178 9.58 20.86 -10.30
CA GLY A 178 9.48 21.08 -8.86
C GLY A 178 8.09 21.54 -8.40
N TRP A 179 7.12 21.61 -9.32
CA TRP A 179 5.77 22.10 -9.07
C TRP A 179 4.76 20.96 -9.00
N LEU A 180 3.93 21.00 -7.96
CA LEU A 180 2.84 20.04 -7.76
C LEU A 180 1.77 20.19 -8.83
N THR A 181 1.38 19.06 -9.42
CA THR A 181 0.25 18.98 -10.34
C THR A 181 -1.09 18.94 -9.58
N PRO A 182 -2.20 19.41 -10.17
CA PRO A 182 -3.53 19.25 -9.58
C PRO A 182 -3.88 17.78 -9.28
N ARG A 183 -3.41 16.87 -10.14
CA ARG A 183 -3.60 15.42 -10.00
C ARG A 183 -2.92 14.88 -8.73
N GLN A 184 -1.68 15.28 -8.46
CA GLN A 184 -0.99 14.90 -7.22
C GLN A 184 -1.74 15.38 -5.97
N LEU A 185 -2.27 16.61 -5.99
CA LEU A 185 -3.05 17.14 -4.87
C LEU A 185 -4.37 16.39 -4.67
N GLU A 186 -5.10 16.10 -5.74
CA GLU A 186 -6.35 15.31 -5.68
C GLU A 186 -6.09 13.90 -5.14
N LEU A 187 -5.10 13.19 -5.72
CA LEU A 187 -4.82 11.80 -5.39
C LEU A 187 -4.23 11.67 -3.98
N SER A 188 -3.36 12.59 -3.55
CA SER A 188 -2.85 12.61 -2.18
C SER A 188 -3.98 12.84 -1.15
N GLY A 189 -4.89 13.77 -1.42
CA GLY A 189 -6.08 13.98 -0.58
C GLY A 189 -6.95 12.73 -0.48
N TRP A 190 -7.20 12.07 -1.61
CA TRP A 190 -7.98 10.84 -1.68
C TRP A 190 -7.31 9.67 -0.95
N LEU A 191 -6.01 9.45 -1.15
CA LEU A 191 -5.23 8.40 -0.48
C LEU A 191 -5.25 8.58 1.05
N SER A 192 -4.98 9.80 1.53
CA SER A 192 -5.01 10.13 2.96
C SER A 192 -6.40 9.89 3.56
N ALA A 193 -7.47 10.31 2.86
CA ALA A 193 -8.85 10.10 3.31
C ALA A 193 -9.24 8.61 3.36
N ASN A 194 -8.63 7.77 2.52
CA ASN A 194 -8.93 6.34 2.44
C ASN A 194 -8.00 5.45 3.29
N GLY A 195 -7.11 6.03 4.11
CA GLY A 195 -6.35 5.30 5.12
C GLY A 195 -4.83 5.26 4.92
N ALA A 196 -4.27 6.05 4.01
CA ALA A 196 -2.83 6.29 4.00
C ALA A 196 -2.44 7.18 5.18
N ASP A 197 -1.36 6.82 5.88
CA ASP A 197 -0.76 7.59 6.96
C ASP A 197 0.48 8.35 6.52
N LEU A 198 1.15 7.88 5.46
CA LEU A 198 2.34 8.48 4.86
C LEU A 198 2.32 8.24 3.35
N LEU A 199 2.66 9.26 2.57
CA LEU A 199 2.84 9.15 1.13
C LEU A 199 4.29 9.49 0.77
N ALA A 200 4.96 8.58 0.07
CA ALA A 200 6.31 8.75 -0.46
C ALA A 200 6.25 8.77 -2.00
N GLY A 201 6.46 9.94 -2.57
CA GLY A 201 6.35 10.20 -4.00
C GLY A 201 7.66 10.06 -4.75
N HIS A 202 7.54 9.64 -6.00
CA HIS A 202 8.61 9.30 -6.95
C HIS A 202 8.21 9.79 -8.35
N HIS A 203 9.15 9.75 -9.32
CA HIS A 203 8.98 10.08 -10.76
C HIS A 203 9.48 11.47 -11.21
N PRO A 204 9.21 12.59 -10.51
CA PRO A 204 9.68 13.89 -10.99
C PRO A 204 11.22 13.99 -11.08
N HIS A 205 11.95 13.07 -10.45
CA HIS A 205 13.42 13.03 -10.35
C HIS A 205 14.06 14.24 -9.66
N VAL A 206 13.25 15.22 -9.25
CA VAL A 206 13.62 16.39 -8.46
C VAL A 206 12.77 16.40 -7.19
N PRO A 207 13.29 16.88 -6.06
CA PRO A 207 12.49 16.99 -4.85
C PRO A 207 11.34 17.97 -5.03
N GLU A 208 10.16 17.59 -4.58
CA GLU A 208 9.00 18.49 -4.46
C GLU A 208 8.70 18.73 -2.99
N ALA A 209 8.18 19.93 -2.66
CA ALA A 209 7.94 20.33 -1.29
C ALA A 209 7.00 19.33 -0.57
N ALA A 210 7.45 18.81 0.58
CA ALA A 210 6.61 18.00 1.45
C ALA A 210 5.48 18.87 2.04
N ARG A 211 4.30 18.28 2.26
CA ARG A 211 3.15 18.97 2.85
C ARG A 211 2.39 18.10 3.83
N CYS A 212 1.68 18.76 4.72
CA CYS A 212 0.66 18.12 5.51
C CYS A 212 -0.69 18.12 4.77
N VAL A 213 -1.16 16.96 4.31
CA VAL A 213 -2.43 16.83 3.57
C VAL A 213 -3.39 15.98 4.39
N ASN A 214 -4.53 16.56 4.78
CA ASN A 214 -5.55 15.90 5.63
C ASN A 214 -4.95 15.33 6.94
N GLY A 215 -3.99 16.04 7.53
CA GLY A 215 -3.31 15.61 8.75
C GLY A 215 -2.33 14.45 8.54
N ARG A 216 -1.89 14.21 7.29
CA ARG A 216 -0.91 13.16 6.95
C ARG A 216 0.32 13.77 6.24
N PRO A 217 1.55 13.30 6.56
CA PRO A 217 2.75 13.67 5.83
C PRO A 217 2.70 13.16 4.39
N VAL A 218 2.89 14.07 3.43
CA VAL A 218 3.02 13.76 2.00
C VAL A 218 4.34 14.32 1.49
N PHE A 219 5.22 13.43 1.05
CA PHE A 219 6.41 13.76 0.27
C PHE A 219 6.04 13.60 -1.20
N PHE A 220 5.79 14.70 -1.91
CA PHE A 220 5.29 14.62 -3.29
C PHE A 220 6.32 14.08 -4.28
N SER A 221 7.60 14.36 -4.06
CA SER A 221 8.70 13.70 -4.73
C SER A 221 9.93 13.75 -3.85
N LEU A 222 10.54 12.59 -3.64
CA LEU A 222 11.82 12.46 -2.95
C LEU A 222 13.02 12.75 -3.87
N GLY A 223 12.79 12.95 -5.17
CA GLY A 223 13.83 13.10 -6.18
C GLY A 223 14.64 11.83 -6.39
N ASN A 224 15.85 11.97 -6.94
CA ASN A 224 16.76 10.85 -7.12
C ASN A 224 17.55 10.53 -5.85
N HIS A 225 17.63 9.24 -5.50
CA HIS A 225 18.60 8.76 -4.52
C HIS A 225 19.89 8.27 -5.20
N VAL A 226 19.77 7.41 -6.22
CA VAL A 226 20.90 6.95 -7.06
C VAL A 226 20.43 6.91 -8.51
N PHE A 227 20.90 7.85 -9.35
CA PHE A 227 20.45 7.95 -10.74
C PHE A 227 21.49 8.64 -11.62
N ASP A 228 21.53 8.32 -12.93
CA ASP A 228 22.54 8.85 -13.86
C ASP A 228 22.23 10.23 -14.47
N GLN A 229 21.15 10.88 -14.04
CA GLN A 229 20.76 12.19 -14.55
C GLN A 229 21.79 13.25 -14.14
N LYS A 230 22.03 14.21 -15.05
CA LYS A 230 23.10 15.22 -14.92
C LYS A 230 22.60 16.63 -14.60
N TYR A 231 21.28 16.85 -14.64
CA TYR A 231 20.69 18.15 -14.35
C TYR A 231 20.91 18.55 -12.88
N PRO A 232 21.27 19.80 -12.56
CA PRO A 232 21.53 20.23 -11.18
C PRO A 232 20.37 19.95 -10.21
N ALA A 233 19.13 20.15 -10.63
CA ALA A 233 17.95 19.85 -9.81
C ALA A 233 17.80 18.34 -9.53
N ALA A 234 18.11 17.50 -10.52
CA ALA A 234 18.06 16.03 -10.40
C ALA A 234 19.23 15.44 -9.58
N LYS A 235 20.18 16.28 -9.17
CA LYS A 235 21.25 15.95 -8.21
C LYS A 235 20.85 16.25 -6.76
N GLN A 236 19.69 16.85 -6.55
CA GLN A 236 19.09 17.03 -5.24
C GLN A 236 18.13 15.87 -4.96
N GLY A 237 18.06 15.46 -3.71
CA GLY A 237 17.17 14.40 -3.24
C GLY A 237 16.75 14.67 -1.80
N VAL A 238 15.76 13.92 -1.33
CA VAL A 238 15.29 13.92 0.06
C VAL A 238 15.13 12.49 0.53
N ILE A 239 15.52 12.22 1.77
CA ILE A 239 15.14 11.02 2.51
C ILE A 239 14.03 11.43 3.47
N ALA A 240 12.84 10.84 3.34
CA ALA A 240 11.80 10.95 4.34
C ALA A 240 12.22 10.18 5.58
N ASP A 241 12.20 10.84 6.74
CA ASP A 241 12.65 10.29 8.01
C ASP A 241 11.53 10.35 9.04
N CYS A 242 10.88 9.22 9.25
CA CYS A 242 9.71 9.11 10.12
C CYS A 242 10.01 8.23 11.33
N LEU A 243 9.70 8.73 12.53
CA LEU A 243 9.84 8.00 13.79
C LEU A 243 8.45 7.64 14.32
N ALA A 244 8.15 6.35 14.37
CA ALA A 244 6.95 5.82 15.01
C ALA A 244 7.28 5.38 16.44
N ASN A 245 6.79 6.12 17.43
CA ASN A 245 6.96 5.77 18.85
C ASN A 245 5.83 4.85 19.33
N GLU A 246 5.48 4.85 20.62
CA GLU A 246 4.36 4.06 21.13
C GLU A 246 2.99 4.47 20.59
N THR A 247 2.76 5.77 20.40
CA THR A 247 1.41 6.34 20.20
C THR A 247 1.23 7.06 18.88
N ALA A 248 2.30 7.61 18.30
CA ALA A 248 2.24 8.37 17.06
C ALA A 248 3.51 8.21 16.22
N MET A 249 3.38 8.53 14.93
CA MET A 249 4.48 8.73 14.00
C MET A 249 4.62 10.22 13.69
N SER A 250 5.84 10.73 13.78
CA SER A 250 6.22 12.06 13.28
C SER A 250 7.22 11.92 12.15
N CYS A 251 7.18 12.82 11.17
CA CYS A 251 8.08 12.79 10.03
C CYS A 251 8.88 14.10 9.93
N SER A 252 10.08 13.95 9.40
CA SER A 252 11.00 15.01 8.99
C SER A 252 11.66 14.60 7.67
N ALA A 253 12.65 15.36 7.23
CA ALA A 253 13.31 15.17 5.96
C ALA A 253 14.81 15.44 6.08
N LEU A 254 15.61 14.65 5.35
CA LEU A 254 17.04 14.86 5.20
C LEU A 254 17.35 15.17 3.75
N LYS A 255 18.01 16.31 3.49
CA LYS A 255 18.47 16.66 2.15
C LYS A 255 19.65 15.79 1.76
N THR A 256 19.61 15.27 0.55
CA THR A 256 20.73 14.61 -0.09
C THR A 256 21.19 15.38 -1.31
N GLN A 257 22.48 15.33 -1.58
CA GLN A 257 23.07 15.88 -2.79
C GLN A 257 24.01 14.86 -3.40
N THR A 258 23.91 14.72 -4.72
CA THR A 258 24.86 13.96 -5.52
C THR A 258 25.90 14.94 -6.09
N PRO A 259 27.20 14.78 -5.77
CA PRO A 259 28.24 15.65 -6.28
C PRO A 259 28.31 15.66 -7.82
N SER A 260 28.78 16.78 -8.38
CA SER A 260 29.10 16.84 -9.82
C SER A 260 30.14 15.77 -10.17
N GLY A 261 29.93 15.06 -11.27
CA GLY A 261 30.79 13.94 -11.69
C GLY A 261 30.57 12.61 -10.96
N SER A 262 29.59 12.54 -10.04
CA SER A 262 29.20 11.30 -9.36
C SER A 262 27.69 11.03 -9.52
N PHE A 263 27.30 9.80 -9.21
CA PHE A 263 25.91 9.34 -9.06
C PHE A 263 25.63 8.81 -7.65
N PHE A 264 26.60 8.92 -6.74
CA PHE A 264 26.49 8.45 -5.36
C PHE A 264 26.11 9.62 -4.43
N PRO A 265 24.98 9.52 -3.71
CA PRO A 265 24.48 10.60 -2.89
C PRO A 265 25.29 10.80 -1.60
N SER A 266 25.15 11.96 -0.99
CA SER A 266 25.58 12.25 0.38
C SER A 266 24.49 13.02 1.09
N ILE A 267 24.33 12.80 2.40
CA ILE A 267 23.43 13.61 3.22
C ILE A 267 24.13 14.95 3.48
N ILE A 268 23.43 16.05 3.19
CA ILE A 268 23.96 17.40 3.38
C ILE A 268 23.35 18.13 4.60
N GLY A 269 22.32 17.53 5.23
CA GLY A 269 21.72 18.04 6.45
C GLY A 269 20.20 17.85 6.50
N PRO A 270 19.55 18.33 7.57
CA PRO A 270 18.09 18.32 7.66
C PRO A 270 17.45 19.28 6.65
N ASP A 271 16.24 18.94 6.21
CA ASP A 271 15.37 19.87 5.50
C ASP A 271 14.45 20.57 6.50
N SER A 272 14.86 21.74 6.99
CA SER A 272 14.11 22.48 8.00
C SER A 272 12.72 22.92 7.51
N GLU A 273 12.56 23.25 6.23
CA GLU A 273 11.27 23.69 5.67
C GLU A 273 10.26 22.54 5.67
N ALA A 274 10.67 21.38 5.13
CA ALA A 274 9.87 20.17 5.20
C ALA A 274 9.64 19.73 6.66
N GLY A 275 10.65 19.84 7.53
CA GLY A 275 10.52 19.54 8.95
C GLY A 275 9.47 20.40 9.65
N ASP A 276 9.45 21.70 9.41
CA ASP A 276 8.48 22.62 10.03
C ASP A 276 7.05 22.43 9.48
N GLU A 277 6.92 22.04 8.22
CA GLU A 277 5.63 21.68 7.63
C GLU A 277 5.09 20.36 8.19
N LEU A 278 5.93 19.33 8.30
CA LEU A 278 5.51 17.99 8.72
C LEU A 278 5.27 17.85 10.23
N LYS A 279 5.90 18.70 11.06
CA LYS A 279 5.61 18.80 12.51
C LYS A 279 4.13 19.10 12.80
N LYS A 280 3.39 19.66 11.83
CA LYS A 280 1.98 20.02 11.96
C LYS A 280 1.04 18.81 11.92
N CYS A 281 1.52 17.63 11.51
CA CYS A 281 0.71 16.41 11.50
C CYS A 281 1.44 15.16 12.01
N PRO A 282 1.57 15.02 13.33
CA PRO A 282 1.80 13.71 13.91
C PRO A 282 0.61 12.79 13.57
N VAL A 283 0.92 11.54 13.23
CA VAL A 283 -0.05 10.53 12.84
C VAL A 283 -0.24 9.55 13.99
N PRO A 284 -1.42 9.48 14.62
CA PRO A 284 -1.69 8.47 15.64
C PRO A 284 -1.53 7.05 15.08
N LEU A 285 -0.84 6.19 15.82
CA LEU A 285 -0.67 4.79 15.45
C LEU A 285 -1.96 4.02 15.68
N ARG A 286 -2.26 3.09 14.77
CA ARG A 286 -3.44 2.24 14.91
C ARG A 286 -3.15 1.08 15.84
N LEU A 287 -4.18 0.68 16.59
CA LEU A 287 -4.14 -0.56 17.36
C LEU A 287 -4.36 -1.77 16.44
N ALA A 288 -3.89 -2.93 16.88
CA ALA A 288 -4.18 -4.19 16.20
C ALA A 288 -5.70 -4.44 16.14
N LEU A 289 -6.16 -5.13 15.11
CA LEU A 289 -7.55 -5.54 14.98
C LEU A 289 -7.94 -6.46 16.15
N ALA A 290 -8.77 -5.96 17.06
CA ALA A 290 -9.29 -6.73 18.19
C ALA A 290 -10.74 -7.17 17.92
N VAL A 291 -11.04 -8.45 18.13
CA VAL A 291 -12.38 -9.04 17.98
C VAL A 291 -12.61 -10.05 19.10
N GLY A 292 -13.63 -9.83 19.93
CA GLY A 292 -14.02 -10.77 20.98
C GLY A 292 -12.94 -10.99 22.05
N GLY A 293 -12.12 -9.98 22.33
CA GLY A 293 -10.98 -10.07 23.25
C GLY A 293 -9.72 -10.74 22.68
N TYR A 294 -9.68 -10.97 21.36
CA TYR A 294 -8.50 -11.49 20.67
C TYR A 294 -7.95 -10.42 19.73
N GLU A 295 -6.63 -10.22 19.75
CA GLU A 295 -5.94 -9.39 18.77
C GLU A 295 -5.50 -10.24 17.59
N LEU A 296 -5.75 -9.75 16.38
CA LEU A 296 -5.35 -10.39 15.13
C LEU A 296 -4.29 -9.52 14.45
N ARG A 297 -3.16 -10.14 14.12
CA ARG A 297 -2.03 -9.49 13.46
C ARG A 297 -1.60 -10.32 12.25
N PRO A 298 -1.00 -9.72 11.22
CA PRO A 298 -0.41 -10.49 10.14
C PRO A 298 0.76 -11.33 10.67
N GLU A 299 0.84 -12.59 10.25
CA GLU A 299 2.03 -13.42 10.46
C GLU A 299 3.12 -12.94 9.51
N LEU A 300 4.28 -12.55 10.07
CA LEU A 300 5.40 -11.99 9.32
C LEU A 300 6.55 -13.00 9.26
N GLU A 301 6.62 -13.77 8.18
CA GLU A 301 7.71 -14.72 7.93
C GLU A 301 8.95 -13.95 7.47
N ASN A 302 10.12 -14.20 8.09
CA ASN A 302 11.34 -13.42 7.82
C ASN A 302 11.14 -11.90 7.90
N GLY A 303 10.23 -11.45 8.78
CA GLY A 303 9.97 -10.03 9.02
C GLY A 303 8.99 -9.37 8.05
N HIS A 304 8.41 -10.08 7.07
CA HIS A 304 7.41 -9.49 6.18
C HIS A 304 6.35 -10.49 5.69
N ALA A 305 5.27 -10.00 5.07
CA ALA A 305 4.25 -10.80 4.39
C ALA A 305 3.53 -9.96 3.32
N SER A 306 3.10 -10.55 2.22
CA SER A 306 2.27 -9.86 1.21
C SER A 306 0.80 -10.29 1.33
N ALA A 307 -0.12 -9.37 1.02
CA ALA A 307 -1.57 -9.68 1.04
C ALA A 307 -1.98 -10.77 0.04
N GLY A 308 -1.13 -11.03 -0.97
CA GLY A 308 -1.30 -12.16 -1.90
C GLY A 308 -1.33 -13.52 -1.20
N LYS A 309 -0.65 -13.67 -0.06
CA LYS A 309 -0.60 -14.90 0.72
C LYS A 309 -0.25 -14.60 2.18
N ILE A 310 -1.25 -14.19 2.96
CA ILE A 310 -1.07 -13.80 4.36
C ILE A 310 -1.81 -14.74 5.32
N ALA A 311 -1.15 -15.10 6.42
CA ALA A 311 -1.79 -15.76 7.55
C ALA A 311 -2.07 -14.73 8.66
N LEU A 312 -3.14 -14.95 9.42
CA LEU A 312 -3.43 -14.17 10.61
C LEU A 312 -2.98 -14.95 11.86
N ARG A 313 -2.29 -14.25 12.75
CA ARG A 313 -1.88 -14.70 14.07
C ARG A 313 -2.80 -14.11 15.11
N ALA A 314 -3.39 -14.97 15.94
CA ALA A 314 -4.18 -14.54 17.09
C ALA A 314 -3.35 -14.43 18.36
N PHE A 315 -3.65 -13.40 19.15
CA PHE A 315 -3.08 -13.14 20.45
C PHE A 315 -4.18 -12.91 21.48
N ARG A 316 -3.89 -13.23 22.73
CA ARG A 316 -4.69 -12.84 23.90
C ARG A 316 -3.75 -12.46 25.03
N ASP A 317 -3.93 -11.26 25.59
CA ASP A 317 -3.06 -10.71 26.64
C ASP A 317 -1.57 -10.77 26.23
N GLY A 318 -1.28 -10.45 24.96
CA GLY A 318 0.07 -10.48 24.38
C GLY A 318 0.63 -11.87 24.05
N ARG A 319 -0.06 -12.97 24.41
CA ARG A 319 0.41 -14.33 24.16
C ARG A 319 -0.13 -14.87 22.84
N PRO A 320 0.72 -15.43 21.96
CA PRO A 320 0.27 -16.04 20.71
C PRO A 320 -0.54 -17.31 20.98
N LEU A 321 -1.62 -17.53 20.23
CA LEU A 321 -2.49 -18.71 20.36
C LEU A 321 -2.38 -19.63 19.14
N TRP A 322 -2.84 -19.18 17.99
CA TRP A 322 -2.91 -19.98 16.75
C TRP A 322 -2.68 -19.10 15.53
N ARG A 323 -2.43 -19.72 14.37
CA ARG A 323 -2.45 -19.06 13.07
C ARG A 323 -3.48 -19.67 12.16
N THR A 324 -4.01 -18.86 11.25
CA THR A 324 -4.70 -19.36 10.07
C THR A 324 -3.69 -19.95 9.07
N PRO A 325 -4.15 -20.78 8.14
CA PRO A 325 -3.45 -20.98 6.87
C PRO A 325 -3.26 -19.64 6.15
N ALA A 326 -2.20 -19.52 5.34
CA ALA A 326 -1.99 -18.35 4.51
C ALA A 326 -2.95 -18.34 3.32
N LYS A 327 -3.58 -17.20 3.07
CA LYS A 327 -4.56 -17.00 1.98
C LYS A 327 -4.43 -15.61 1.39
N LYS A 328 -4.99 -15.41 0.21
CA LYS A 328 -5.17 -14.07 -0.35
C LYS A 328 -6.31 -13.37 0.38
N LEU A 329 -5.97 -12.30 1.08
CA LEU A 329 -6.89 -11.52 1.90
C LEU A 329 -7.10 -10.15 1.29
N PHE A 330 -8.34 -9.67 1.31
CA PHE A 330 -8.76 -8.40 0.70
C PHE A 330 -9.25 -7.39 1.75
N SER A 331 -9.85 -7.85 2.85
CA SER A 331 -10.19 -7.01 3.99
C SER A 331 -10.37 -7.85 5.26
N ALA A 332 -10.21 -7.20 6.41
CA ALA A 332 -10.54 -7.75 7.71
C ALA A 332 -11.24 -6.66 8.53
N GLN A 333 -12.43 -6.95 9.05
CA GLN A 333 -13.25 -5.97 9.78
C GLN A 333 -13.89 -6.64 11.00
N LYS A 334 -13.98 -5.89 12.10
CA LYS A 334 -14.82 -6.26 13.22
C LYS A 334 -16.28 -5.97 12.86
N MET A 335 -17.13 -6.93 13.17
CA MET A 335 -18.58 -6.85 13.04
C MET A 335 -19.22 -7.11 14.40
N THR A 336 -20.33 -6.43 14.70
CA THR A 336 -21.12 -6.66 15.91
C THR A 336 -22.54 -7.06 15.52
N ASP A 337 -23.05 -8.17 16.08
CA ASP A 337 -24.45 -8.56 15.86
C ASP A 337 -25.43 -7.82 16.79
N ALA A 338 -26.73 -8.06 16.61
CA ALA A 338 -27.79 -7.43 17.40
C ALA A 338 -27.74 -7.79 18.91
N SER A 339 -27.03 -8.85 19.29
CA SER A 339 -26.81 -9.22 20.71
C SER A 339 -25.58 -8.52 21.32
N GLY A 340 -24.82 -7.75 20.53
CA GLY A 340 -23.57 -7.15 20.93
C GLY A 340 -22.36 -8.09 20.79
N LYS A 341 -22.53 -9.27 20.19
CA LYS A 341 -21.44 -10.21 20.00
C LYS A 341 -20.53 -9.75 18.87
N GLU A 342 -19.23 -9.67 19.17
CA GLU A 342 -18.21 -9.34 18.18
C GLU A 342 -17.83 -10.57 17.33
N MET A 343 -17.73 -10.37 16.02
CA MET A 343 -17.32 -11.34 15.02
C MET A 343 -16.33 -10.71 14.04
N LEU A 344 -15.62 -11.56 13.32
CA LEU A 344 -14.65 -11.16 12.30
C LEU A 344 -15.25 -11.37 10.92
N LEU A 345 -15.38 -10.30 10.15
CA LEU A 345 -15.68 -10.36 8.72
C LEU A 345 -14.37 -10.30 7.94
N LEU A 346 -14.06 -11.37 7.21
CA LEU A 346 -12.96 -11.40 6.25
C LEU A 346 -13.50 -11.37 4.83
N LEU A 347 -12.87 -10.57 3.95
CA LEU A 347 -13.03 -10.71 2.52
C LEU A 347 -11.81 -11.48 2.00
N GLU A 348 -12.00 -12.72 1.58
CA GLU A 348 -10.91 -13.63 1.19
C GLU A 348 -11.17 -14.26 -0.18
N GLU A 349 -10.11 -14.62 -0.91
CA GLU A 349 -10.24 -15.30 -2.20
C GLU A 349 -10.64 -16.76 -1.99
N HIS A 350 -11.74 -17.16 -2.63
CA HIS A 350 -12.21 -18.54 -2.63
C HIS A 350 -12.76 -18.93 -3.99
N TYR A 351 -12.55 -20.20 -4.34
CA TYR A 351 -13.25 -20.82 -5.45
C TYR A 351 -14.74 -20.98 -5.11
N SER A 352 -15.61 -20.71 -6.07
CA SER A 352 -17.03 -21.00 -5.96
C SER A 352 -17.49 -21.86 -7.15
N PRO A 353 -18.25 -22.93 -6.90
CA PRO A 353 -18.83 -23.73 -7.98
C PRO A 353 -19.95 -22.98 -8.74
N LEU A 354 -20.47 -21.87 -8.22
CA LEU A 354 -21.56 -21.11 -8.84
C LEU A 354 -21.11 -20.32 -10.07
N ASP A 355 -19.96 -19.65 -10.00
CA ASP A 355 -19.35 -18.87 -11.11
C ASP A 355 -18.06 -19.51 -11.64
N LYS A 356 -17.58 -20.59 -11.02
CA LYS A 356 -16.39 -21.36 -11.42
C LYS A 356 -15.11 -20.53 -11.43
N GLU A 357 -15.01 -19.55 -10.54
CA GLU A 357 -13.85 -18.66 -10.43
C GLU A 357 -13.34 -18.53 -8.99
N TYR A 358 -12.05 -18.20 -8.86
CA TYR A 358 -11.48 -17.69 -7.62
C TYR A 358 -11.76 -16.19 -7.54
N ALA A 359 -12.57 -15.79 -6.56
CA ALA A 359 -13.01 -14.40 -6.42
C ALA A 359 -13.13 -14.01 -4.94
N PRO A 360 -13.20 -12.71 -4.62
CA PRO A 360 -13.47 -12.23 -3.27
C PRO A 360 -14.79 -12.80 -2.74
N ARG A 361 -14.77 -13.36 -1.52
CA ARG A 361 -15.95 -13.85 -0.80
C ARG A 361 -15.92 -13.37 0.65
N PRO A 362 -17.03 -12.83 1.17
CA PRO A 362 -17.12 -12.45 2.56
C PRO A 362 -17.35 -13.69 3.43
N TYR A 363 -16.62 -13.83 4.51
CA TYR A 363 -16.78 -14.90 5.48
C TYR A 363 -16.89 -14.28 6.88
N VAL A 364 -17.85 -14.77 7.66
CA VAL A 364 -18.04 -14.32 9.04
C VAL A 364 -17.56 -15.42 9.97
N TYR A 365 -16.66 -15.05 10.86
CA TYR A 365 -16.03 -15.94 11.82
C TYR A 365 -16.31 -15.48 13.25
N GLU A 366 -16.60 -16.43 14.13
CA GLU A 366 -16.36 -16.24 15.55
C GLU A 366 -14.88 -16.51 15.83
N VAL A 367 -14.23 -15.61 16.55
CA VAL A 367 -12.85 -15.76 16.98
C VAL A 367 -12.84 -16.47 18.34
N THR A 368 -12.15 -17.61 18.42
CA THR A 368 -12.09 -18.45 19.63
C THR A 368 -10.65 -18.73 20.04
N VAL A 369 -10.47 -19.31 21.23
CA VAL A 369 -9.15 -19.76 21.71
C VAL A 369 -8.51 -20.82 20.81
N ASN A 370 -9.30 -21.57 20.03
CA ASN A 370 -8.83 -22.68 19.19
C ASN A 370 -8.74 -22.32 17.70
N GLY A 371 -9.21 -21.15 17.27
CA GLY A 371 -9.22 -20.76 15.87
C GLY A 371 -10.40 -19.89 15.46
N LEU A 372 -10.53 -19.73 14.15
CA LEU A 372 -11.68 -19.09 13.50
C LEU A 372 -12.78 -20.12 13.25
N ASN A 373 -13.93 -19.95 13.89
CA ASN A 373 -15.12 -20.77 13.65
C ASN A 373 -16.05 -20.07 12.65
N ALA A 374 -16.16 -20.59 11.43
CA ALA A 374 -17.00 -20.00 10.40
C ALA A 374 -18.49 -20.06 10.80
N LYS A 375 -19.12 -18.89 10.97
CA LYS A 375 -20.56 -18.77 11.17
C LYS A 375 -21.31 -18.65 9.86
N TRP A 376 -20.68 -18.05 8.85
CA TRP A 376 -21.24 -17.93 7.52
C TRP A 376 -20.14 -17.85 6.46
N ARG A 377 -20.43 -18.42 5.29
CA ARG A 377 -19.54 -18.46 4.14
C ARG A 377 -20.25 -17.83 2.95
N GLY A 378 -19.74 -16.71 2.46
CA GLY A 378 -20.44 -15.83 1.53
C GLY A 378 -20.43 -16.23 0.07
N THR A 379 -20.59 -17.52 -0.23
CA THR A 379 -20.80 -17.98 -1.59
C THR A 379 -22.18 -17.61 -2.15
N ALA A 380 -23.11 -17.12 -1.32
CA ALA A 380 -24.52 -16.92 -1.66
C ALA A 380 -25.00 -15.44 -1.66
N LEU A 381 -24.12 -14.45 -1.80
CA LEU A 381 -24.58 -13.11 -2.17
C LEU A 381 -25.16 -13.14 -3.59
N ALA A 382 -25.95 -12.13 -3.98
CA ALA A 382 -26.83 -12.22 -5.16
C ALA A 382 -26.10 -12.24 -6.51
N TRP A 383 -24.87 -11.72 -6.61
CA TRP A 383 -24.09 -11.66 -7.87
C TRP A 383 -22.59 -11.84 -7.63
N PRO A 384 -21.78 -12.14 -8.68
CA PRO A 384 -20.33 -12.19 -8.60
C PRO A 384 -19.76 -10.92 -7.97
N LEU A 385 -18.86 -11.09 -6.99
CA LEU A 385 -18.44 -10.01 -6.11
C LEU A 385 -17.13 -9.40 -6.59
N LEU A 386 -17.11 -8.07 -6.71
CA LEU A 386 -15.88 -7.31 -6.89
C LEU A 386 -15.31 -6.91 -5.55
N ASP A 387 -16.07 -6.25 -4.67
CA ASP A 387 -15.64 -5.81 -3.33
C ASP A 387 -16.79 -5.92 -2.31
N ALA A 388 -16.46 -6.00 -1.02
CA ALA A 388 -17.43 -5.79 0.05
C ALA A 388 -16.81 -5.13 1.28
N VAL A 389 -17.58 -4.25 1.91
CA VAL A 389 -17.18 -3.49 3.10
C VAL A 389 -18.33 -3.47 4.12
N LEU A 390 -18.00 -3.45 5.40
CA LEU A 390 -18.99 -3.24 6.44
C LEU A 390 -19.05 -1.74 6.73
N LEU A 391 -20.23 -1.15 6.60
CA LEU A 391 -20.48 0.27 6.88
C LEU A 391 -21.35 0.39 8.12
N ASP A 392 -21.12 1.46 8.87
CA ASP A 392 -21.94 1.80 10.04
C ASP A 392 -23.12 2.69 9.58
N SER A 393 -24.31 2.41 10.13
CA SER A 393 -25.54 3.20 9.99
C SER A 393 -26.13 3.48 11.38
N SER A 394 -27.10 4.38 11.47
CA SER A 394 -27.78 4.72 12.73
C SER A 394 -28.50 3.53 13.38
N ASP A 395 -28.90 2.54 12.59
CA ASP A 395 -29.59 1.32 13.01
C ASP A 395 -28.68 0.08 13.06
N GLY A 396 -27.36 0.27 12.97
CA GLY A 396 -26.36 -0.79 13.05
C GLY A 396 -25.53 -0.96 11.79
N GLN A 397 -24.78 -2.05 11.73
CA GLN A 397 -23.85 -2.32 10.62
C GLN A 397 -24.54 -3.01 9.45
N PHE A 398 -24.17 -2.63 8.23
CA PHE A 398 -24.62 -3.31 7.01
C PHE A 398 -23.45 -3.60 6.08
N LEU A 399 -23.55 -4.69 5.33
CA LEU A 399 -22.57 -5.07 4.33
C LEU A 399 -22.91 -4.36 3.01
N CYS A 400 -22.02 -3.50 2.57
CA CYS A 400 -22.07 -2.87 1.28
C CYS A 400 -21.21 -3.63 0.27
N ALA A 401 -21.84 -4.19 -0.76
CA ALA A 401 -21.18 -4.99 -1.78
C ALA A 401 -21.17 -4.27 -3.14
N LEU A 402 -20.04 -4.36 -3.83
CA LEU A 402 -19.90 -4.03 -5.24
C LEU A 402 -19.86 -5.33 -6.04
N HIS A 403 -20.83 -5.51 -6.91
CA HIS A 403 -20.97 -6.68 -7.77
C HIS A 403 -20.61 -6.35 -9.22
N ARG A 404 -20.19 -7.38 -9.97
CA ARG A 404 -20.22 -7.32 -11.42
C ARG A 404 -21.66 -7.24 -11.93
N GLY A 405 -21.80 -6.77 -13.16
CA GLY A 405 -23.09 -6.55 -13.80
C GLY A 405 -23.79 -7.82 -14.29
N ASP A 406 -23.03 -8.91 -14.46
CA ASP A 406 -23.49 -10.22 -14.89
C ASP A 406 -24.07 -11.06 -13.73
N SER A 407 -24.40 -12.33 -13.99
CA SER A 407 -25.05 -13.21 -13.01
C SER A 407 -24.37 -14.57 -12.92
N PHE A 408 -24.58 -15.31 -11.82
CA PHE A 408 -24.07 -16.68 -11.70
C PHE A 408 -24.62 -17.64 -12.76
N LEU A 409 -25.81 -17.36 -13.32
CA LEU A 409 -26.44 -18.20 -14.33
C LEU A 409 -25.85 -17.96 -15.73
N ALA A 410 -25.31 -16.76 -15.97
CA ALA A 410 -24.71 -16.35 -17.22
C ALA A 410 -23.46 -15.50 -16.92
N PRO A 411 -22.36 -16.14 -16.49
CA PRO A 411 -21.15 -15.43 -16.10
C PRO A 411 -20.44 -14.83 -17.32
N GLU A 412 -20.12 -13.55 -17.23
CA GLU A 412 -19.34 -12.77 -18.19
C GLU A 412 -18.21 -12.04 -17.42
N PRO A 413 -17.04 -12.68 -17.21
CA PRO A 413 -15.93 -12.09 -16.44
C PRO A 413 -15.39 -10.77 -16.98
N SER A 414 -15.62 -10.49 -18.26
CA SER A 414 -15.27 -9.22 -18.92
C SER A 414 -16.29 -8.11 -18.71
N ALA A 415 -17.39 -8.36 -17.98
CA ALA A 415 -18.45 -7.39 -17.77
C ALA A 415 -17.92 -6.13 -17.08
N LYS A 416 -18.00 -5.00 -17.78
CA LYS A 416 -17.59 -3.69 -17.25
C LYS A 416 -18.66 -3.02 -16.40
N LYS A 417 -19.92 -3.44 -16.55
CA LYS A 417 -21.03 -2.95 -15.73
C LYS A 417 -20.84 -3.42 -14.29
N THR A 418 -21.13 -2.55 -13.33
CA THR A 418 -21.11 -2.88 -11.91
C THR A 418 -22.42 -2.45 -11.26
N ARG A 419 -22.75 -3.03 -10.12
CA ARG A 419 -23.90 -2.63 -9.30
C ARG A 419 -23.55 -2.70 -7.83
N THR A 420 -24.14 -1.83 -7.03
CA THR A 420 -24.06 -1.91 -5.57
C THR A 420 -25.29 -2.61 -4.99
N ALA A 421 -25.10 -3.27 -3.86
CA ALA A 421 -26.18 -3.83 -3.06
C ALA A 421 -25.83 -3.73 -1.57
N ALA A 422 -26.84 -3.47 -0.75
CA ALA A 422 -26.72 -3.45 0.70
C ALA A 422 -27.33 -4.72 1.30
N TYR A 423 -26.69 -5.25 2.34
CA TYR A 423 -27.16 -6.45 3.04
C TYR A 423 -27.10 -6.28 4.55
N ILE A 424 -28.09 -6.84 5.25
CA ILE A 424 -28.19 -6.83 6.71
C ILE A 424 -27.88 -8.22 7.26
N TRP A 425 -27.09 -8.27 8.32
CA TRP A 425 -26.84 -9.51 9.03
C TRP A 425 -28.08 -9.92 9.85
N ASN A 426 -28.54 -11.15 9.67
CA ASN A 426 -29.75 -11.68 10.32
C ASN A 426 -29.46 -12.75 11.40
N GLY A 427 -28.19 -12.92 11.79
CA GLY A 427 -27.75 -13.96 12.74
C GLY A 427 -27.20 -15.23 12.06
N PHE A 428 -27.64 -15.53 10.83
CA PHE A 428 -27.24 -16.72 10.09
C PHE A 428 -26.54 -16.39 8.77
N GLY A 429 -26.75 -15.19 8.23
CA GLY A 429 -26.19 -14.72 6.98
C GLY A 429 -26.60 -13.29 6.67
N PHE A 430 -26.34 -12.88 5.43
CA PHE A 430 -26.67 -11.56 4.92
C PHE A 430 -27.94 -11.61 4.05
N SER A 431 -28.96 -10.85 4.42
CA SER A 431 -30.18 -10.64 3.63
C SER A 431 -30.12 -9.30 2.90
N GLY A 432 -30.49 -9.26 1.62
CA GLY A 432 -30.56 -7.99 0.88
C GLY A 432 -31.58 -7.03 1.50
N THR A 433 -31.32 -5.73 1.37
CA THR A 433 -32.26 -4.66 1.80
C THR A 433 -32.46 -3.65 0.69
N GLU A 434 -33.68 -3.11 0.60
CA GLU A 434 -34.07 -2.03 -0.32
C GLU A 434 -34.05 -0.66 0.36
N ASP A 435 -33.43 -0.53 1.54
CA ASP A 435 -33.28 0.73 2.24
C ASP A 435 -32.55 1.78 1.37
N PRO A 436 -33.23 2.88 0.97
CA PRO A 436 -32.65 3.88 0.08
C PRO A 436 -31.42 4.59 0.68
N ALA A 437 -31.35 4.74 2.01
CA ALA A 437 -30.22 5.36 2.69
C ALA A 437 -28.97 4.49 2.56
N LYS A 438 -29.09 3.19 2.86
CA LYS A 438 -27.98 2.23 2.73
C LYS A 438 -27.54 2.06 1.27
N ALA A 439 -28.49 2.09 0.33
CA ALA A 439 -28.17 2.06 -1.11
C ALA A 439 -27.38 3.30 -1.54
N LYS A 440 -27.77 4.49 -1.05
CA LYS A 440 -27.07 5.75 -1.31
C LYS A 440 -25.66 5.75 -0.71
N ASP A 441 -25.51 5.29 0.53
CA ASP A 441 -24.21 5.19 1.20
C ASP A 441 -23.28 4.21 0.47
N CYS A 442 -23.83 3.12 -0.04
CA CYS A 442 -23.11 2.20 -0.91
C CYS A 442 -22.61 2.83 -2.21
N ALA A 443 -23.48 3.53 -2.92
CA ALA A 443 -23.12 4.21 -4.16
C ALA A 443 -22.04 5.28 -3.91
N ALA A 444 -22.21 6.06 -2.85
CA ALA A 444 -21.23 7.06 -2.42
C ALA A 444 -19.88 6.44 -2.07
N TYR A 445 -19.86 5.33 -1.31
CA TYR A 445 -18.62 4.64 -0.94
C TYR A 445 -17.84 4.15 -2.16
N TYR A 446 -18.52 3.63 -3.18
CA TYR A 446 -17.87 3.15 -4.40
C TYR A 446 -17.71 4.21 -5.49
N GLU A 447 -18.06 5.48 -5.22
CA GLU A 447 -18.03 6.59 -6.18
C GLU A 447 -18.80 6.26 -7.49
N LEU A 448 -19.88 5.49 -7.39
CA LEU A 448 -20.78 5.24 -8.52
C LEU A 448 -21.84 6.34 -8.54
N GLU A 449 -22.25 6.77 -9.74
CA GLU A 449 -23.45 7.59 -9.85
C GLU A 449 -24.64 6.83 -9.24
N PRO A 450 -25.46 7.48 -8.39
CA PRO A 450 -26.66 6.84 -7.87
C PRO A 450 -27.56 6.41 -9.04
N PRO A 451 -28.24 5.24 -8.95
CA PRO A 451 -29.13 4.80 -10.02
C PRO A 451 -30.16 5.88 -10.33
N ALA A 452 -30.29 6.23 -11.63
CA ALA A 452 -31.26 7.20 -12.10
C ALA A 452 -32.67 6.71 -11.81
N GLY A 453 -33.31 7.23 -10.75
CA GLY A 453 -34.65 6.81 -10.39
C GLY A 453 -35.12 7.26 -9.01
N GLN A 454 -35.15 8.58 -8.77
CA GLN A 454 -36.13 9.33 -7.95
C GLN A 454 -35.65 10.78 -7.82
N ALA A 455 -35.50 11.45 -8.97
CA ALA A 455 -35.50 12.91 -9.01
C ALA A 455 -36.96 13.36 -8.85
N GLY A 456 -37.40 13.49 -7.60
CA GLY A 456 -38.60 14.25 -7.27
C GLY A 456 -38.39 15.72 -7.66
N GLU A 457 -39.27 16.20 -8.54
CA GLU A 457 -39.57 17.59 -8.87
C GLU A 457 -38.39 18.56 -9.05
N LYS A 458 -38.08 18.82 -10.33
CA LYS A 458 -37.57 20.13 -10.74
C LYS A 458 -38.57 21.21 -10.31
N VAL A 459 -38.25 21.95 -9.25
CA VAL A 459 -38.81 23.29 -9.05
C VAL A 459 -38.09 24.20 -10.04
N GLY A 460 -38.70 24.36 -11.21
CA GLY A 460 -38.50 25.57 -12.00
C GLY A 460 -39.34 26.68 -11.38
N GLU A 461 -38.73 27.84 -11.12
CA GLU A 461 -39.10 29.09 -11.79
C GLU A 461 -38.29 30.28 -11.26
N LYS A 462 -37.73 31.01 -12.24
CA LYS A 462 -37.67 32.47 -12.36
C LYS A 462 -37.08 33.31 -11.22
N LEU A 463 -36.12 34.16 -11.59
CA LEU A 463 -36.26 35.63 -11.69
C LEU A 463 -35.01 36.14 -12.42
N LYS A 464 -35.18 36.67 -13.64
CA LYS A 464 -35.10 38.11 -13.99
C LYS A 464 -33.74 38.73 -13.72
#